data_AF-A0A8T4PXB6-F1
#
_entry.id   AF-A0A8T4PXB6-F1
#
_cell.length_a   1.000
_cell.length_b   1.000
_cell.length_c   1.000
_cell.angle_alpha   90.00
_cell.angle_beta   90.00
_cell.angle_gamma   90.00
#
_symmetry.space_group_name_H-M   'P 1'
#
loop_
_entity.id
_entity.type
_entity.pdbx_description
1 polymer ?
#
loop_
_entity_poly.entity_id
_entity_poly.type
_entity_poly.pdbx_seq_one_letter_code
_entity_poly.pdbx_strand_id
1 'polypeptide(L)'
;MKTDIQKRYLVKELRKMKVPLWTRVAEELERPTRNMRSVNLSKISEHAGKEIILVPGKVLATGSLDKKVTIAAFKFSMAALNKIKSSGKAMSLKELMKSNPAGKGIKIIG
;
A
#
# COMPACT_ATOMS: atom_id res chain seq x y z
N MET A 1 -20.12 -9.04 -11.33
CA MET A 1 -18.71 -8.66 -11.05
C MET A 1 -18.46 -7.22 -11.48
N LYS A 2 -18.49 -6.25 -10.56
CA LYS A 2 -18.06 -4.87 -10.92
C LYS A 2 -16.54 -4.87 -10.99
N THR A 3 -16.00 -4.90 -12.20
CA THR A 3 -14.57 -4.70 -12.37
C THR A 3 -14.25 -3.24 -12.11
N ASP A 4 -13.50 -2.95 -11.05
CA ASP A 4 -12.92 -1.62 -10.83
C ASP A 4 -12.01 -1.25 -12.03
N ILE A 5 -12.50 -0.42 -12.95
CA ILE A 5 -11.75 0.09 -14.11
C ILE A 5 -10.45 0.76 -13.66
N GLN A 6 -10.51 1.50 -12.55
CA GLN A 6 -9.37 2.16 -11.92
C GLN A 6 -8.28 1.16 -11.48
N LYS A 7 -8.68 0.00 -10.98
CA LYS A 7 -7.76 -1.06 -10.56
C LYS A 7 -7.05 -1.67 -11.77
N ARG A 8 -7.78 -1.97 -12.85
CA ARG A 8 -7.20 -2.49 -14.10
C ARG A 8 -6.19 -1.51 -14.71
N TYR A 9 -6.53 -0.22 -14.74
CA TYR A 9 -5.62 0.80 -15.26
C TYR A 9 -4.32 0.86 -14.44
N LEU A 10 -4.44 0.85 -13.11
CA LEU A 10 -3.28 0.89 -12.21
C LEU A 10 -2.36 -0.33 -12.38
N VAL A 11 -2.93 -1.54 -12.48
CA VAL A 11 -2.18 -2.78 -12.75
C VAL A 11 -1.41 -2.67 -14.07
N LYS A 12 -2.03 -2.10 -15.11
CA LYS A 12 -1.38 -1.88 -16.40
C LYS A 12 -0.20 -0.90 -16.29
N GLU A 13 -0.35 0.19 -15.54
CA GLU A 13 0.74 1.14 -15.29
C GLU A 13 1.90 0.52 -14.51
N LEU A 14 1.61 -0.24 -13.45
CA LEU A 14 2.61 -0.93 -12.65
C LEU A 14 3.45 -1.90 -13.50
N ARG A 15 2.81 -2.68 -14.38
CA ARG A 15 3.50 -3.62 -15.28
C ARG A 15 4.38 -2.90 -16.31
N LYS A 16 3.99 -1.71 -16.78
CA LYS A 16 4.79 -0.93 -17.74
C LYS A 16 6.12 -0.47 -17.17
N MET A 17 6.23 -0.29 -15.86
CA MET A 17 7.47 0.17 -15.22
C MET A 17 8.60 -0.86 -15.27
N LYS A 18 8.30 -2.15 -15.54
CA LYS A 18 9.29 -3.25 -15.63
C LYS A 18 10.21 -3.37 -14.41
N VAL A 19 9.77 -2.92 -13.23
CA VAL A 19 10.49 -3.09 -11.96
C VAL A 19 9.92 -4.31 -11.23
N PRO A 20 10.75 -5.25 -10.73
CA PRO A 20 10.28 -6.46 -10.05
C PRO A 20 9.29 -6.20 -8.90
N LEU A 21 9.52 -5.12 -8.13
CA LEU A 21 8.62 -4.68 -7.07
C LEU A 21 7.22 -4.37 -7.60
N TRP A 22 7.12 -3.55 -8.65
CA TRP A 22 5.83 -3.12 -9.20
C TRP A 22 5.10 -4.26 -9.91
N THR A 23 5.83 -5.15 -10.56
CA THR A 23 5.26 -6.39 -11.13
C THR A 23 4.60 -7.24 -10.05
N ARG A 24 5.29 -7.45 -8.92
CA ARG A 24 4.73 -8.19 -7.77
C ARG A 24 3.50 -7.51 -7.17
N VAL A 25 3.52 -6.18 -7.04
CA VAL A 25 2.37 -5.41 -6.56
C VAL A 25 1.18 -5.53 -7.52
N ALA A 26 1.44 -5.51 -8.83
CA ALA A 26 0.42 -5.68 -9.85
C ALA A 26 -0.27 -7.06 -9.74
N GLU A 27 0.52 -8.13 -9.58
CA GLU A 27 0.00 -9.50 -9.40
C GLU A 27 -0.84 -9.65 -8.13
N GLU A 28 -0.39 -9.07 -7.01
CA GLU A 28 -1.15 -9.07 -5.76
C GLU A 28 -2.47 -8.30 -5.90
N LEU A 29 -2.44 -7.17 -6.63
CA LEU A 29 -3.66 -6.43 -6.94
C LEU A 29 -4.57 -7.23 -7.86
N GLU A 30 -4.09 -7.98 -8.85
CA GLU A 30 -4.95 -8.77 -9.74
C GLU A 30 -5.77 -9.86 -9.04
N ARG A 31 -5.39 -10.24 -7.81
CA ARG A 31 -6.14 -11.21 -7.02
C ARG A 31 -7.60 -10.77 -6.80
N PRO A 32 -8.54 -11.74 -6.69
CA PRO A 32 -9.91 -11.47 -6.32
C PRO A 32 -9.99 -10.68 -5.01
N THR A 33 -10.96 -9.76 -4.89
CA THR A 33 -11.07 -8.86 -3.73
C THR A 33 -11.17 -9.60 -2.40
N ARG A 34 -11.78 -10.80 -2.38
CA ARG A 34 -11.84 -11.66 -1.19
C ARG A 34 -10.48 -12.16 -0.70
N ASN A 35 -9.51 -12.27 -1.59
CA ASN A 35 -8.13 -12.70 -1.30
C ASN A 35 -7.17 -11.51 -1.28
N MET A 36 -7.69 -10.29 -1.39
CA MET A 36 -6.87 -9.08 -1.34
C MET A 36 -6.41 -8.87 0.09
N ARG A 37 -5.12 -8.56 0.25
CA ARG A 37 -4.52 -8.40 1.58
C ARG A 37 -5.17 -7.25 2.34
N SER A 38 -5.54 -7.51 3.59
CA SER A 38 -5.99 -6.51 4.55
C SER A 38 -5.02 -6.47 5.72
N VAL A 39 -4.46 -5.29 6.00
CA VAL A 39 -3.42 -5.12 7.01
C VAL A 39 -3.84 -4.09 8.04
N ASN A 40 -3.70 -4.44 9.31
CA ASN A 40 -3.99 -3.57 10.45
C ASN A 40 -2.78 -2.67 10.78
N LEU A 41 -3.03 -1.53 11.41
CA LEU A 41 -1.97 -0.61 11.83
C LEU A 41 -1.01 -1.24 12.84
N SER A 42 -1.49 -2.12 13.72
CA SER A 42 -0.63 -2.85 14.67
C SER A 42 0.49 -3.64 13.96
N LYS A 43 0.12 -4.48 13.00
CA LYS A 43 1.06 -5.28 12.18
C LYS A 43 2.05 -4.38 11.42
N ILE A 44 1.59 -3.22 10.96
CA ILE A 44 2.46 -2.24 10.32
C ILE A 44 3.47 -1.68 11.33
N SER A 45 3.02 -1.25 12.50
CA SER A 45 3.85 -0.65 13.55
C SER A 45 4.97 -1.59 14.06
N GLU A 46 4.67 -2.88 14.18
CA GLU A 46 5.62 -3.92 14.58
C GLU A 46 6.79 -4.05 13.60
N HIS A 47 6.49 -4.06 12.29
CA HIS A 47 7.50 -4.26 11.25
C HIS A 47 8.07 -2.98 10.66
N ALA A 48 7.56 -1.82 11.08
CA ALA A 48 7.99 -0.54 10.58
C ALA A 48 9.32 -0.09 11.17
N GLY A 49 10.20 0.30 10.25
CA GLY A 49 11.47 0.95 10.53
C GLY A 49 11.54 2.30 9.81
N LYS A 50 12.70 2.60 9.21
CA LYS A 50 12.96 3.84 8.46
C LYS A 50 12.48 3.79 7.01
N GLU A 51 12.07 2.62 6.53
CA GLU A 51 11.70 2.35 5.14
C GLU A 51 10.23 2.71 4.86
N ILE A 52 9.87 2.81 3.57
CA ILE A 52 8.49 3.03 3.17
C ILE A 52 7.76 1.69 3.19
N ILE A 53 6.65 1.60 3.91
CA ILE A 53 5.82 0.40 3.93
C ILE A 53 4.82 0.45 2.80
N LEU A 54 4.79 -0.61 1.99
CA LEU A 54 3.84 -0.78 0.89
C LEU A 54 2.88 -1.91 1.16
N VAL A 55 1.58 -1.61 1.18
CA VAL A 55 0.52 -2.61 1.30
C VAL A 55 -0.22 -2.72 -0.04
N PRO A 56 -0.07 -3.84 -0.79
CA PRO A 56 -0.74 -4.07 -2.07
C PRO A 56 -2.22 -4.48 -1.86
N GLY A 57 -2.92 -3.70 -1.05
CA GLY A 57 -4.11 -4.13 -0.33
C GLY A 57 -4.87 -2.98 0.30
N LYS A 58 -5.73 -3.32 1.27
CA LYS A 58 -6.45 -2.36 2.10
C LYS A 58 -5.81 -2.26 3.48
N VAL A 59 -5.56 -1.03 3.94
CA VAL A 59 -5.13 -0.79 5.32
C VAL A 59 -6.34 -0.45 6.19
N LEU A 60 -6.40 -1.09 7.36
CA LEU A 60 -7.45 -0.95 8.36
C LEU A 60 -6.91 -0.28 9.62
N ALA A 61 -7.80 0.31 10.42
CA ALA A 61 -7.46 1.21 11.52
C ALA A 61 -7.20 0.52 12.87
N THR A 62 -7.18 -0.81 12.91
CA THR A 62 -7.04 -1.58 14.15
C THR A 62 -5.62 -1.47 14.69
N GLY A 63 -5.51 -1.15 15.98
CA GLY A 63 -4.23 -0.89 16.65
C GLY A 63 -3.85 0.60 16.69
N SER A 64 -2.64 0.84 17.17
CA SER A 64 -2.01 2.16 17.32
C SER A 64 -0.71 2.22 16.52
N LEU A 65 -0.31 3.44 16.18
CA LEU A 65 0.86 3.71 15.34
C LEU A 65 1.80 4.63 16.11
N ASP A 66 2.64 4.06 16.96
CA ASP A 66 3.48 4.85 17.88
C ASP A 66 4.75 5.40 17.23
N LYS A 67 5.04 4.97 16.00
CA LYS A 67 6.23 5.36 15.24
C LYS A 67 5.86 6.25 14.06
N LYS A 68 6.73 7.23 13.76
CA LYS A 68 6.66 8.03 12.52
C LYS A 68 7.01 7.16 11.33
N VAL A 69 5.98 6.67 10.63
CA VAL A 69 6.13 5.76 9.51
C VAL A 69 5.45 6.31 8.26
N THR A 70 6.04 5.99 7.11
CA THR A 70 5.47 6.33 5.81
C THR A 70 4.81 5.10 5.22
N ILE A 71 3.49 5.14 5.06
CA ILE A 71 2.69 4.00 4.62
C ILE A 71 2.05 4.34 3.27
N ALA A 72 2.30 3.49 2.29
CA ALA A 72 1.68 3.52 0.98
C ALA A 72 0.76 2.31 0.80
N ALA A 73 -0.46 2.53 0.32
CA ALA A 73 -1.39 1.43 0.05
C ALA A 73 -2.28 1.70 -1.17
N PHE A 74 -2.93 0.63 -1.65
CA PHE A 74 -3.94 0.75 -2.70
C PHE A 74 -5.21 1.43 -2.18
N LYS A 75 -5.69 1.02 -1.01
CA LYS A 75 -6.83 1.64 -0.33
C LYS A 75 -6.56 1.75 1.17
N PHE A 76 -7.10 2.79 1.78
CA PHE A 76 -7.14 2.96 3.23
C PHE A 76 -8.59 3.03 3.69
N SER A 77 -8.89 2.54 4.89
CA SER A 77 -10.12 2.95 5.56
C SER A 77 -10.02 4.41 5.99
N MET A 78 -11.15 5.11 6.05
CA MET A 78 -11.20 6.51 6.48
C MET A 78 -10.62 6.66 7.91
N ALA A 79 -10.96 5.74 8.81
CA ALA A 79 -10.39 5.69 10.16
C ALA A 79 -8.87 5.46 10.15
N ALA A 80 -8.34 4.64 9.23
CA ALA A 80 -6.90 4.40 9.14
C ALA A 80 -6.16 5.66 8.68
N LEU A 81 -6.69 6.36 7.67
CA LEU A 81 -6.11 7.63 7.21
C LEU A 81 -6.00 8.64 8.35
N ASN A 82 -7.05 8.78 9.15
CA ASN A 82 -7.06 9.72 10.27
C ASN A 82 -5.97 9.37 11.30
N LYS A 83 -5.88 8.10 11.71
CA LYS A 83 -4.83 7.64 12.64
C LYS A 83 -3.41 7.81 12.09
N ILE A 84 -3.21 7.50 10.81
CA ILE A 84 -1.90 7.62 10.17
C ILE A 84 -1.51 9.10 10.05
N LYS A 85 -2.42 9.99 9.65
CA LYS A 85 -2.13 11.42 9.54
C LYS A 85 -1.69 12.05 10.86
N SER A 86 -2.20 11.57 11.99
CA SER A 86 -1.78 12.07 13.31
C SER A 86 -0.36 11.65 13.71
N SER A 87 0.14 10.51 13.21
CA SER A 87 1.39 9.91 13.70
C SER A 87 2.48 9.77 12.63
N GLY A 88 2.15 9.94 11.35
CA GLY A 88 3.05 9.69 10.22
C GLY A 88 2.50 10.21 8.89
N LYS A 89 2.87 9.53 7.79
CA LYS A 89 2.51 9.95 6.43
C LYS A 89 1.80 8.83 5.69
N ALA A 90 0.56 9.08 5.28
CA ALA A 90 -0.17 8.20 4.37
C ALA A 90 0.04 8.68 2.93
N MET A 91 0.41 7.75 2.04
CA MET A 91 0.50 7.99 0.60
C MET A 91 -0.33 6.95 -0.16
N SER A 92 -0.88 7.33 -1.28
CA SER A 92 -1.50 6.39 -2.20
C SER A 92 -0.43 5.64 -3.00
N LEU A 93 -0.77 4.44 -3.48
CA LEU A 93 0.11 3.69 -4.38
C LEU A 93 0.51 4.52 -5.63
N LYS A 94 -0.40 5.33 -6.17
CA LYS A 94 -0.12 6.23 -7.30
C LYS A 94 0.93 7.30 -6.97
N GLU A 95 0.86 7.89 -5.77
CA GLU A 95 1.84 8.88 -5.33
C GLU A 95 3.22 8.25 -5.08
N LEU A 96 3.24 7.04 -4.53
CA LEU A 96 4.50 6.31 -4.34
C LEU A 96 5.16 5.99 -5.69
N MET A 97 4.37 5.55 -6.67
CA MET A 97 4.85 5.29 -8.03
C MET A 97 5.46 6.54 -8.68
N LYS A 98 4.84 7.71 -8.49
CA LYS A 98 5.34 8.99 -9.02
C LYS A 98 6.59 9.49 -8.30
N SER A 99 6.63 9.35 -6.98
CA SER A 99 7.74 9.86 -6.17
C SER A 99 8.96 8.94 -6.19
N ASN A 100 8.76 7.62 -6.28
CA ASN A 100 9.85 6.64 -6.29
C ASN A 100 9.61 5.55 -7.34
N PRO A 101 9.70 5.87 -8.65
CA PRO A 101 9.46 4.90 -9.72
C PRO A 101 10.46 3.73 -9.70
N ALA A 102 11.65 3.93 -9.13
CA ALA A 102 12.69 2.89 -9.02
C ALA A 102 12.37 1.80 -7.97
N GLY A 103 11.43 2.07 -7.06
CA GLY A 103 10.99 1.09 -6.07
C GLY A 103 12.03 0.75 -4.99
N LYS A 104 13.03 1.61 -4.74
CA LYS A 104 14.09 1.36 -3.76
C LYS A 104 13.67 1.75 -2.34
N GLY A 105 14.11 1.00 -1.33
CA GLY A 105 13.82 1.29 0.08
C GLY A 105 12.35 1.08 0.47
N ILE A 106 11.65 0.18 -0.23
CA ILE A 106 10.25 -0.14 0.02
C ILE A 106 10.15 -1.55 0.59
N LYS A 107 9.39 -1.69 1.67
CA LYS A 107 9.08 -2.97 2.31
C LYS A 107 7.62 -3.32 2.07
N ILE A 108 7.37 -4.43 1.39
CA ILE A 108 6.00 -4.92 1.17
C ILE A 108 5.51 -5.63 2.43
N ILE A 109 4.34 -5.24 2.93
CA ILE A 109 3.64 -5.90 4.03
C ILE A 109 2.27 -6.37 3.56
N GLY A 110 1.88 -7.55 4.01
CA GLY A 110 0.61 -8.13 3.67
C GLY A 110 0.24 -9.32 4.54
#